data_AF-A0A9D4ZBL6-F1
#
_entry.id   AF-A0A9D4ZBL6-F1
#
_cell.length_a   1.000
_cell.length_b   1.000
_cell.length_c   1.000
_cell.angle_alpha   90.00
_cell.angle_beta   90.00
_cell.angle_gamma   90.00
#
_symmetry.space_group_name_H-M   'P 1'
#
loop_
_entity.id
_entity.type
_entity.pdbx_description
1 polymer ?
#
loop_
_entity_poly.entity_id
_entity_poly.type
_entity_poly.pdbx_seq_one_letter_code
_entity_poly.pdbx_strand_id
1 'polypeptide(L)'
;LYKFLAVEKAELYRLLYETFESINDGSLICSPGAISNVSNFNCFYKCSTVGGSSGGPVVPTHRPGYMVGIHSGTCPHADFNVATSTDAPAFVNVYSKYVLPSLPPRANSFWLNHDLAPFERWLKKHHLVWQAVKVSTWADELQGWWRVGASAIKAIYSQGLGC
;
A
#
# COMPACT_ATOMS: atom_id res chain seq x y z
N LEU A 1 -7.33 -3.36 35.14
CA LEU A 1 -6.00 -2.73 35.32
C LEU A 1 -4.93 -3.73 34.86
N TYR A 2 -4.61 -3.77 33.56
CA TYR A 2 -3.60 -4.70 33.05
C TYR A 2 -2.21 -4.15 33.42
N LYS A 3 -1.57 -4.77 34.40
CA LYS A 3 -0.14 -4.59 34.66
C LYS A 3 0.61 -5.21 33.48
N PHE A 4 1.03 -4.39 32.52
CA PHE A 4 2.11 -4.76 31.61
C PHE A 4 3.36 -4.91 32.48
N LEU A 5 3.63 -6.14 32.92
CA LEU A 5 4.93 -6.51 33.43
C LEU A 5 5.93 -6.22 32.32
N ALA A 6 7.02 -5.54 32.67
CA ALA A 6 8.13 -5.30 31.76
C ALA A 6 8.73 -6.67 31.39
N VAL A 7 8.19 -7.29 30.33
CA VAL A 7 8.79 -8.46 29.72
C VAL A 7 10.16 -8.00 29.22
N GLU A 8 11.22 -8.62 29.72
CA GLU A 8 12.56 -8.31 29.24
C GLU A 8 12.60 -8.50 27.72
N LYS A 9 13.24 -7.58 27.01
CA LYS A 9 13.25 -7.54 25.54
C LYS A 9 13.60 -8.90 24.91
N ALA A 10 14.52 -9.65 25.52
CA ALA A 10 14.90 -10.99 25.09
C ALA A 10 13.74 -12.00 25.18
N GLU A 11 12.95 -11.94 26.25
CA GLU A 11 11.81 -12.82 26.47
C GLU A 11 10.66 -12.51 25.50
N LEU A 12 10.45 -11.22 25.18
CA LEU A 12 9.49 -10.83 24.14
C LEU A 12 9.88 -11.37 22.77
N TYR A 13 11.16 -11.29 22.38
CA TYR A 13 11.62 -11.85 21.11
C TYR A 13 11.51 -13.37 21.07
N ARG A 14 11.82 -14.06 22.18
CA ARG A 14 11.63 -15.51 22.30
C ARG A 14 10.17 -15.89 22.08
N LEU A 15 9.25 -15.21 22.78
CA LEU A 15 7.80 -15.45 22.65
C LEU A 15 7.28 -15.17 21.23
N LEU A 16 7.74 -14.09 20.58
CA LEU A 16 7.38 -13.80 19.19
C LEU A 16 7.91 -14.87 18.25
N TYR A 17 9.17 -15.30 18.42
CA TYR A 17 9.76 -16.35 17.60
C TYR A 17 8.95 -17.65 17.74
N GLU A 18 8.70 -18.13 18.96
CA GLU A 18 7.92 -19.34 19.22
C GLU A 18 6.48 -19.25 18.71
N THR A 19 5.85 -18.07 18.82
CA THR A 19 4.49 -17.84 18.31
C THR A 19 4.42 -17.95 16.78
N PHE A 20 5.49 -17.59 16.09
CA PHE A 20 5.52 -17.54 14.62
C PHE A 20 6.29 -18.69 13.97
N GLU A 21 7.08 -19.46 14.72
CA GLU A 21 7.92 -20.58 14.24
C GLU A 21 7.09 -21.70 13.60
N SER A 22 5.86 -21.93 14.06
CA SER A 22 4.98 -22.96 13.49
C SER A 22 4.19 -22.51 12.26
N ILE A 23 4.30 -21.26 11.83
CA ILE A 23 3.52 -20.70 10.72
C ILE A 23 4.25 -20.95 9.40
N ASN A 24 4.29 -22.22 8.99
CA ASN A 24 4.91 -22.69 7.75
C ASN A 24 3.90 -22.93 6.60
N ASP A 25 2.62 -22.55 6.77
CA ASP A 25 1.51 -22.94 5.89
C ASP A 25 1.00 -21.82 4.96
N GLY A 26 1.69 -20.68 4.90
CA GLY A 26 1.23 -19.53 4.12
C GLY A 26 0.14 -18.71 4.82
N SER A 27 -0.10 -18.92 6.12
CA SER A 27 -0.95 -18.02 6.90
C SER A 27 -0.36 -16.61 6.92
N LEU A 28 -1.17 -15.63 6.50
CA LEU A 28 -0.81 -14.22 6.55
C LEU A 28 -0.81 -13.73 8.00
N ILE A 29 0.35 -13.39 8.53
CA ILE A 29 0.49 -12.78 9.85
C ILE A 29 0.43 -11.27 9.70
N CYS A 30 -0.48 -10.62 10.43
CA CYS A 30 -0.51 -9.17 10.55
C CYS A 30 -0.05 -8.73 11.95
N SER A 31 0.91 -7.82 12.02
CA SER A 31 1.23 -7.12 13.28
C SER A 31 0.63 -5.72 13.26
N PRO A 32 -0.24 -5.37 14.21
CA PRO A 32 -0.65 -3.98 14.39
C PRO A 32 0.51 -3.14 14.89
N GLY A 33 0.51 -1.86 14.56
CA GLY A 33 1.51 -0.88 14.98
C GLY A 33 1.16 0.52 14.52
N ALA A 34 1.87 1.51 15.04
CA ALA A 34 1.68 2.90 14.65
C ALA A 34 2.61 3.27 13.49
N ILE A 35 2.10 4.05 12.53
CA ILE A 35 2.93 4.75 11.55
C ILE A 35 3.41 6.04 12.21
N SER A 36 4.72 6.18 12.36
CA SER A 36 5.34 7.36 12.98
C SER A 36 5.49 8.51 11.99
N ASN A 37 5.88 8.21 10.75
CA ASN A 37 6.12 9.21 9.72
C ASN A 37 6.02 8.60 8.31
N VAL A 38 5.52 9.36 7.35
CA VAL A 38 5.48 8.99 5.93
C VAL A 38 6.08 10.13 5.10
N SER A 39 7.09 9.79 4.31
CA SER A 39 7.70 10.69 3.32
C SER A 39 7.50 10.13 1.91
N ASN A 40 7.92 10.89 0.90
CA ASN A 40 7.91 10.41 -0.48
C ASN A 40 8.81 9.20 -0.70
N PHE A 41 9.81 8.95 0.16
CA PHE A 41 10.78 7.87 -0.04
C PHE A 41 10.59 6.72 0.95
N ASN A 42 10.38 7.06 2.22
CA ASN A 42 10.34 6.11 3.33
C ASN A 42 9.07 6.28 4.18
N CYS A 43 8.60 5.18 4.74
CA CYS A 43 7.60 5.11 5.80
C CYS A 43 8.26 4.51 7.05
N PHE A 44 8.08 5.15 8.19
CA PHE A 44 8.60 4.72 9.49
C PHE A 44 7.44 4.26 10.35
N TYR A 45 7.52 3.06 10.93
CA TYR A 45 6.40 2.44 11.62
C TYR A 45 6.86 1.45 12.70
N LYS A 46 5.95 1.06 13.59
CA LYS A 46 6.26 0.26 14.80
C LYS A 46 5.59 -1.11 14.85
N CYS A 47 5.16 -1.66 13.71
CA CYS A 47 4.67 -3.05 13.69
C CYS A 47 5.82 -4.00 13.99
N SER A 48 5.60 -5.05 14.78
CA SER A 48 6.59 -6.11 14.98
C SER A 48 6.83 -6.85 13.66
N THR A 49 8.09 -7.13 13.36
CA THR A 49 8.51 -7.90 12.19
C THR A 49 9.50 -8.97 12.63
N VAL A 50 9.56 -10.05 11.86
CA VAL A 50 10.51 -11.16 12.04
C VAL A 50 11.39 -11.31 10.80
N GLY A 51 12.51 -12.02 10.92
CA GLY A 51 13.33 -12.37 9.75
C GLY A 51 12.47 -13.00 8.65
N GLY A 52 12.61 -12.50 7.42
CA GLY A 52 11.76 -12.92 6.28
C GLY A 52 10.54 -12.04 6.02
N SER A 53 10.24 -11.04 6.87
CA SER A 53 9.11 -10.12 6.65
C SER A 53 9.34 -9.11 5.50
N SER A 54 10.57 -8.98 5.00
CA SER A 54 10.92 -8.01 3.96
C SER A 54 10.09 -8.23 2.70
N GLY A 55 9.58 -7.14 2.11
CA GLY A 55 8.60 -7.21 1.01
C GLY A 55 7.14 -7.20 1.49
N GLY A 56 6.88 -7.36 2.79
CA GLY A 56 5.53 -7.30 3.35
C GLY A 56 4.90 -5.89 3.24
N PRO A 57 3.60 -5.78 2.94
CA PRO A 57 2.94 -4.49 2.79
C PRO A 57 2.64 -3.83 4.15
N VAL A 58 2.81 -2.51 4.22
CA VAL A 58 2.35 -1.68 5.35
C VAL A 58 0.98 -1.11 4.99
N VAL A 59 -0.05 -1.61 5.66
CA VAL A 59 -1.46 -1.30 5.36
C VAL A 59 -2.06 -0.47 6.50
N PRO A 60 -2.64 0.72 6.24
CA PRO A 60 -3.39 1.45 7.25
C PRO A 60 -4.67 0.68 7.63
N THR A 61 -4.86 0.39 8.91
CA THR A 61 -6.02 -0.37 9.41
C THR A 61 -7.36 0.27 9.10
N HIS A 62 -7.43 1.60 9.04
CA HIS A 62 -8.63 2.37 8.74
C HIS A 62 -8.93 2.49 7.24
N ARG A 63 -8.05 2.00 6.37
CA ARG A 63 -8.18 2.01 4.90
C ARG A 63 -7.69 0.67 4.32
N PRO A 64 -8.42 -0.43 4.57
CA PRO A 64 -8.07 -1.72 3.99
C PRO A 64 -8.07 -1.65 2.45
N GLY A 65 -7.26 -2.50 1.81
CA GLY A 65 -7.10 -2.51 0.35
C GLY A 65 -6.08 -1.50 -0.21
N TYR A 66 -5.36 -0.80 0.66
CA TYR A 66 -4.31 0.14 0.30
C TYR A 66 -3.06 -0.05 1.15
N MET A 67 -1.89 0.05 0.53
CA MET A 67 -0.61 0.04 1.25
C MET A 67 0.10 1.37 1.06
N VAL A 68 0.75 1.85 2.14
CA VAL A 68 1.54 3.09 2.15
C VAL A 68 3.02 2.85 1.94
N GLY A 69 3.46 1.61 2.11
CA GLY A 69 4.84 1.22 1.88
C GLY A 69 5.04 -0.28 1.90
N ILE A 70 6.26 -0.70 1.56
CA ILE A 70 6.73 -2.08 1.57
C ILE A 70 7.86 -2.20 2.58
N HIS A 71 7.76 -3.13 3.53
CA HIS A 71 8.79 -3.35 4.55
C HIS A 71 10.15 -3.61 3.89
N SER A 72 11.13 -2.79 4.25
CA SER A 72 12.50 -2.89 3.76
C SER A 72 13.44 -3.45 4.82
N GLY A 73 13.17 -3.16 6.10
CA GLY A 73 13.95 -3.68 7.22
C GLY A 73 13.76 -2.88 8.51
N THR A 74 14.67 -3.12 9.45
CA THR A 74 14.69 -2.48 10.77
C THR A 74 15.76 -1.39 10.80
N CYS A 75 15.58 -0.32 11.58
CA CYS A 75 16.66 0.64 11.85
C CYS A 75 17.41 0.23 13.14
N PRO A 76 18.69 -0.22 13.08
CA PRO A 76 19.38 -0.80 14.26
C PRO A 76 19.51 0.14 15.47
N HIS A 77 19.44 1.46 15.24
CA HIS A 77 19.61 2.48 16.26
C HIS A 77 18.32 3.26 16.55
N ALA A 78 17.17 2.75 16.12
CA ALA A 78 15.89 3.39 16.38
C ALA A 78 14.78 2.39 16.68
N ASP A 79 13.79 2.84 17.46
CA ASP A 79 12.58 2.06 17.79
C ASP A 79 11.52 2.16 16.67
N PHE A 80 11.93 1.87 15.43
CA PHE A 80 11.03 1.77 14.28
C PHE A 80 11.60 0.88 13.18
N ASN A 81 10.66 0.33 12.41
CA ASN A 81 10.89 -0.29 11.12
C ASN A 81 10.82 0.74 10.00
N VAL A 82 11.46 0.39 8.89
CA VAL A 82 11.52 1.20 7.67
C VAL A 82 10.86 0.44 6.54
N ALA A 83 10.02 1.14 5.80
CA ALA A 83 9.40 0.68 4.58
C ALA A 83 9.70 1.66 3.44
N THR A 84 9.89 1.15 2.23
CA THR A 84 9.90 1.97 1.02
C THR A 84 8.50 2.49 0.77
N SER A 85 8.34 3.80 0.69
CA SER A 85 7.04 4.44 0.41
C SER A 85 6.52 4.01 -0.96
N THR A 86 5.22 3.79 -1.08
CA THR A 86 4.58 3.57 -2.40
C THR A 86 4.62 4.81 -3.29
N ASP A 87 4.99 5.97 -2.73
CA ASP A 87 5.20 7.20 -3.48
C ASP A 87 6.65 7.38 -3.95
N ALA A 88 7.56 6.46 -3.59
CA ALA A 88 8.96 6.55 -3.99
C ALA A 88 9.09 6.39 -5.51
N PRO A 89 9.80 7.30 -6.22
CA PRO A 89 9.90 7.24 -7.68
C PRO A 89 10.38 5.88 -8.21
N ALA A 90 11.34 5.25 -7.51
CA ALA A 90 11.82 3.91 -7.87
C ALA A 90 10.73 2.84 -7.73
N PHE A 91 9.93 2.89 -6.65
CA PHE A 91 8.81 1.97 -6.47
C PHE A 91 7.76 2.18 -7.56
N VAL A 92 7.35 3.43 -7.81
CA VAL A 92 6.34 3.76 -8.83
C VAL A 92 6.79 3.26 -10.21
N ASN A 93 8.07 3.45 -10.57
CA ASN A 93 8.62 2.99 -11.84
C ASN A 93 8.57 1.46 -11.97
N VAL A 94 9.04 0.73 -10.96
CA VAL A 94 9.06 -0.74 -10.96
C VAL A 94 7.64 -1.30 -10.96
N TYR A 95 6.77 -0.77 -10.10
CA TYR A 95 5.37 -1.21 -9.99
C TYR A 95 4.62 -0.96 -11.30
N SER A 96 4.80 0.22 -11.91
CA SER A 96 4.15 0.55 -13.17
C SER A 96 4.63 -0.32 -14.33
N LYS A 97 5.90 -0.71 -14.33
CA LYS A 97 6.50 -1.49 -15.42
C LYS A 97 6.18 -2.98 -15.33
N TYR A 98 6.16 -3.55 -14.13
CA TYR A 98 6.09 -5.01 -13.95
C TYR A 98 4.78 -5.48 -13.30
N VAL A 99 4.18 -4.69 -12.42
CA VAL A 99 2.97 -5.10 -11.70
C VAL A 99 1.71 -4.64 -12.42
N LEU A 100 1.58 -3.34 -12.75
CA LEU A 100 0.36 -2.83 -13.40
C LEU A 100 -0.07 -3.60 -14.66
N PRO A 101 0.84 -3.99 -15.59
CA PRO A 101 0.44 -4.73 -16.79
C PRO A 101 -0.04 -6.16 -16.51
N SER A 102 0.35 -6.75 -15.37
CA SER A 102 -0.04 -8.11 -14.98
C SER A 102 -1.30 -8.18 -14.12
N LEU A 103 -1.83 -7.03 -13.69
CA LEU A 103 -3.05 -7.00 -12.90
C LEU A 103 -4.25 -7.45 -13.77
N PRO A 104 -5.10 -8.36 -13.25
CA PRO A 104 -6.31 -8.76 -13.95
C PRO A 104 -7.27 -7.57 -14.14
N PRO A 105 -8.04 -7.50 -15.23
CA PRO A 105 -9.02 -6.43 -15.43
C PRO A 105 -10.04 -6.37 -14.28
N ARG A 106 -10.61 -5.18 -14.04
CA ARG A 106 -11.59 -4.95 -12.95
C ARG A 106 -12.83 -5.84 -13.03
N ALA A 107 -13.20 -6.26 -14.25
CA ALA A 107 -14.31 -7.19 -14.48
C ALA A 107 -14.10 -8.58 -13.85
N ASN A 108 -12.87 -8.91 -13.41
CA ASN A 108 -12.57 -10.18 -12.76
C ASN A 108 -13.02 -10.21 -11.29
N SER A 109 -13.44 -11.40 -10.85
CA SER A 109 -14.03 -11.64 -9.52
C SER A 109 -13.16 -11.20 -8.34
N PHE A 110 -11.83 -11.19 -8.49
CA PHE A 110 -10.91 -10.78 -7.42
C PHE A 110 -11.12 -9.31 -6.98
N TRP A 111 -11.50 -8.42 -7.91
CA TRP A 111 -11.77 -7.01 -7.60
C TRP A 111 -13.24 -6.75 -7.28
N LEU A 112 -14.12 -7.69 -7.63
CA LEU A 112 -15.55 -7.56 -7.49
C LEU A 112 -15.88 -7.41 -6.00
N ASN A 113 -16.59 -6.34 -5.65
CA ASN A 113 -16.99 -5.97 -4.28
C ASN A 113 -15.87 -5.39 -3.38
N HIS A 114 -14.69 -5.07 -3.90
CA HIS A 114 -13.64 -4.36 -3.14
C HIS A 114 -13.64 -2.85 -3.41
N ASP A 115 -13.37 -2.03 -2.38
CA ASP A 115 -13.17 -0.59 -2.54
C ASP A 115 -11.80 -0.30 -3.19
N LEU A 116 -11.83 0.08 -4.47
CA LEU A 116 -10.64 0.43 -5.24
C LEU A 116 -10.29 1.92 -5.17
N ALA A 117 -11.10 2.75 -4.52
CA ALA A 117 -10.88 4.20 -4.50
C ALA A 117 -9.47 4.60 -3.99
N PRO A 118 -8.86 3.93 -3.00
CA PRO A 118 -7.48 4.22 -2.62
C PRO A 118 -6.45 3.93 -3.73
N PHE A 119 -6.57 2.78 -4.40
CA PHE A 119 -5.68 2.39 -5.50
C PHE A 119 -5.86 3.33 -6.70
N GLU A 120 -7.10 3.64 -7.05
CA GLU A 120 -7.42 4.63 -8.08
C GLU A 120 -6.79 5.99 -7.76
N ARG A 121 -6.94 6.51 -6.53
CA ARG A 121 -6.29 7.78 -6.11
C ARG A 121 -4.77 7.74 -6.25
N TRP A 122 -4.14 6.61 -5.91
CA TRP A 122 -2.70 6.43 -6.09
C TRP A 122 -2.31 6.47 -7.58
N LEU A 123 -3.06 5.79 -8.46
CA LEU A 123 -2.86 5.87 -9.92
C LEU A 123 -3.02 7.29 -10.45
N LYS A 124 -4.02 8.05 -9.96
CA LYS A 124 -4.22 9.47 -10.35
C LYS A 124 -3.04 10.35 -9.94
N LYS A 125 -2.53 10.15 -8.73
CA LYS A 125 -1.36 10.87 -8.21
C LYS A 125 -0.13 10.62 -9.08
N HIS A 126 0.09 9.38 -9.50
CA HIS A 126 1.30 8.96 -10.21
C HIS A 126 1.17 8.91 -11.73
N HIS A 127 -0.02 9.17 -12.28
CA HIS A 127 -0.14 10.04 -13.44
C HIS A 127 0.84 9.91 -14.62
N LEU A 128 1.73 10.88 -14.59
CA LEU A 128 2.78 11.14 -15.57
C LEU A 128 3.77 9.97 -15.67
N VAL A 129 3.99 9.25 -14.58
CA VAL A 129 4.97 8.15 -14.52
C VAL A 129 4.46 6.93 -15.29
N TRP A 130 3.20 6.54 -15.12
CA TRP A 130 2.68 5.34 -15.80
C TRP A 130 2.26 5.62 -17.26
N GLN A 131 1.91 6.86 -17.62
CA GLN A 131 1.73 7.24 -19.03
C GLN A 131 3.01 7.03 -19.85
N ALA A 132 4.17 7.30 -19.26
CA ALA A 132 5.46 7.07 -19.92
C ALA A 132 5.77 5.59 -20.15
N VAL A 133 5.13 4.67 -19.41
CA VAL A 133 5.42 3.22 -19.41
C VAL A 133 4.53 2.44 -20.40
N LYS A 134 3.58 3.10 -21.09
CA LYS A 134 2.64 2.46 -22.05
C LYS A 134 2.03 1.17 -21.50
N VAL A 135 1.34 1.26 -20.35
CA VAL A 135 0.65 0.12 -19.71
C VAL A 135 -0.49 -0.37 -20.60
N SER A 136 -0.26 -1.39 -21.41
CA SER A 136 -1.04 -1.70 -22.63
C SER A 136 -2.41 -2.35 -22.44
N THR A 137 -2.93 -2.49 -21.22
CA THR A 137 -4.25 -3.12 -20.97
C THR A 137 -5.12 -2.29 -20.04
N TRP A 138 -4.55 -1.75 -18.97
CA TRP A 138 -5.26 -0.84 -18.05
C TRP A 138 -5.31 0.61 -18.53
N ALA A 139 -4.36 1.04 -19.37
CA ALA A 139 -4.30 2.45 -19.77
C ALA A 139 -5.51 2.86 -20.60
N ASP A 140 -6.07 1.99 -21.44
CA ASP A 140 -7.25 2.33 -22.24
C ASP A 140 -8.54 2.36 -21.40
N GLU A 141 -8.70 1.45 -20.44
CA GLU A 141 -9.81 1.50 -19.48
C GLU A 141 -9.72 2.74 -18.58
N LEU A 142 -8.54 3.02 -18.02
CA LEU A 142 -8.33 4.21 -17.20
C LEU A 142 -8.46 5.50 -18.03
N GLN A 143 -7.90 5.58 -19.24
CA GLN A 143 -8.09 6.71 -20.18
C GLN A 143 -9.55 6.90 -20.58
N GLY A 144 -10.30 5.82 -20.77
CA GLY A 144 -11.75 5.85 -20.94
C GLY A 144 -12.44 6.53 -19.75
N TRP A 145 -12.05 6.19 -18.52
CA TRP A 145 -12.62 6.78 -17.30
C TRP A 145 -12.22 8.26 -17.12
N TRP A 146 -11.02 8.66 -17.53
CA TRP A 146 -10.60 10.06 -17.55
C TRP A 146 -11.45 10.89 -18.52
N ARG A 147 -11.82 10.34 -19.68
CA ARG A 147 -12.71 11.02 -20.64
C ARG A 147 -14.14 11.15 -20.11
N VAL A 148 -14.67 10.14 -19.43
CA VAL A 148 -16.02 10.20 -18.84
C VAL A 148 -16.06 11.14 -17.63
N GLY A 149 -15.05 11.12 -16.77
CA GLY A 149 -14.94 12.02 -15.62
C GLY A 149 -14.69 13.48 -16.00
N ALA A 150 -13.85 13.74 -17.02
CA ALA A 150 -13.63 15.10 -17.53
C ALA A 150 -14.88 15.66 -18.22
N SER A 151 -15.65 14.83 -18.95
CA SER A 151 -16.92 15.21 -19.54
C SER A 151 -18.02 15.48 -18.50
N ALA A 152 -18.06 14.69 -17.41
CA ALA A 152 -18.99 14.92 -16.30
C ALA A 152 -18.69 16.23 -15.55
N ILE A 153 -17.40 16.55 -15.34
CA ILE A 153 -16.99 17.82 -14.73
C ILE A 153 -17.28 19.00 -15.68
N LYS A 154 -17.03 18.86 -16.99
CA LYS A 154 -17.42 19.89 -17.97
C LYS A 154 -18.93 20.13 -18.02
N ALA A 155 -19.74 19.06 -17.91
CA ALA A 155 -21.19 19.15 -17.89
C ALA A 155 -21.72 19.88 -16.64
N ILE A 156 -21.15 19.60 -15.47
CA ILE A 156 -21.47 20.28 -14.21
C ILE A 156 -21.12 21.78 -14.29
N TYR A 157 -19.97 22.13 -14.88
CA TYR A 157 -19.58 23.54 -15.06
C TYR A 157 -20.38 24.26 -16.15
N SER A 158 -20.87 23.56 -17.19
CA SER A 158 -21.74 24.16 -18.21
C SER A 158 -23.20 24.34 -17.77
N GLN A 159 -23.65 23.59 -16.76
CA GLN A 159 -25.00 23.74 -16.20
C GLN A 159 -25.05 24.71 -15.00
N GLY A 160 -23.90 25.12 -14.44
CA GLY A 160 -23.81 26.01 -13.28
C GLY A 160 -23.54 27.49 -13.58
N LEU A 161 -23.49 27.92 -14.84
CA LEU A 161 -23.26 29.33 -15.24
C LEU A 161 -24.44 29.95 -16.02
N GLY A 162 -25.62 29.32 -15.97
CA GLY A 162 -26.87 29.86 -16.49
C GLY A 162 -27.79 30.34 -15.37
N CYS A 163 -27.37 31.37 -14.63
CA CYS A 163 -28.24 32.19 -13.78
C CYS A 163 -27.82 33.65 -14.00
#